data_AF-A0A0R1GF95-F1
#
_entry.id   AF-A0A0R1GF95-F1
#
_cell.length_a   1.000
_cell.length_b   1.000
_cell.length_c   1.000
_cell.angle_alpha   90.00
_cell.angle_beta   90.00
_cell.angle_gamma   90.00
#
_symmetry.space_group_name_H-M   'P 1'
#
loop_
_entity.id
_entity.type
_entity.pdbx_description
1 polymer ?
#
loop_
_entity_poly.entity_id
_entity_poly.type
_entity_poly.pdbx_seq_one_letter_code
_entity_poly.pdbx_strand_id
1 'polypeptide(L)' 'MEKTTVTHAKTHFNRYVRDVAAYNELLRIENQRTHEAVILVSERVWLELAAAA' A
#
# COMPACT_ATOMS: atom_id res chain seq x y z
N MET A 1 8.52 -0.94 -4.20
CA MET A 1 7.50 -0.35 -3.32
C MET A 1 7.19 1.04 -3.83
N GLU A 2 6.02 1.21 -4.44
CA GLU A 2 5.52 2.52 -4.87
C GLU A 2 5.21 3.39 -3.64
N LYS A 3 5.32 4.71 -3.77
CA LYS A 3 5.03 5.68 -2.70
C LYS A 3 4.01 6.70 -3.16
N THR A 4 3.05 7.02 -2.30
CA THR A 4 2.07 8.08 -2.55
C THR A 4 1.69 8.84 -1.28
N THR A 5 0.95 9.93 -1.41
CA THR A 5 0.48 10.72 -0.27
C THR A 5 -0.93 10.28 0.15
N VAL A 6 -1.31 10.51 1.40
CA VAL A 6 -2.68 10.24 1.88
C VAL A 6 -3.73 10.95 1.02
N THR A 7 -3.48 12.20 0.61
CA THR A 7 -4.42 12.96 -0.24
C THR A 7 -4.61 12.28 -1.59
N HIS A 8 -3.53 11.86 -2.24
CA HIS A 8 -3.61 11.21 -3.54
C HIS A 8 -4.19 9.79 -3.46
N ALA A 9 -3.85 9.04 -2.41
CA ALA A 9 -4.41 7.73 -2.12
C ALA A 9 -5.92 7.79 -1.90
N LYS A 10 -6.44 8.81 -1.20
CA LYS A 10 -7.89 8.99 -0.99
C LYS A 10 -8.63 9.19 -2.31
N THR A 11 -8.11 10.05 -3.20
CA THR A 11 -8.74 10.34 -4.50
C THR A 11 -8.78 9.11 -5.41
N HIS A 12 -7.78 8.23 -5.31
CA HIS A 12 -7.63 7.09 -6.22
C HIS A 12 -7.65 5.73 -5.51
N PHE A 13 -8.31 5.65 -4.35
CA PHE A 13 -8.21 4.48 -3.45
C PHE A 13 -8.55 3.16 -4.17
N ASN A 14 -9.67 3.12 -4.90
CA ASN A 14 -10.10 1.92 -5.63
C ASN A 14 -9.16 1.51 -6.77
N ARG A 15 -8.38 2.45 -7.32
CA ARG A 15 -7.34 2.12 -8.31
C ARG A 15 -6.18 1.43 -7.60
N TYR A 16 -5.67 2.04 -6.53
CA TYR A 16 -4.56 1.49 -5.76
C TYR A 16 -4.86 0.14 -5.13
N VAL A 17 -6.07 -0.10 -4.61
CA VAL A 17 -6.48 -1.42 -4.11
C VAL A 17 -6.43 -2.48 -5.21
N ARG A 18 -6.93 -2.15 -6.41
CA ARG A 18 -6.88 -3.06 -7.56
C ARG A 18 -5.45 -3.33 -8.01
N ASP A 19 -4.63 -2.29 -8.09
CA ASP A 19 -3.24 -2.42 -8.53
C ASP A 19 -2.43 -3.28 -7.54
N VAL A 20 -2.53 -3.00 -6.23
CA VAL A 20 -1.87 -3.79 -5.18
C VAL A 20 -2.31 -5.26 -5.23
N ALA A 21 -3.60 -5.52 -5.42
CA ALA A 21 -4.11 -6.89 -5.53
C ALA A 21 -3.68 -7.60 -6.82
N ALA A 22 -3.66 -6.89 -7.96
CA ALA A 22 -3.36 -7.46 -9.28
C ALA A 22 -1.87 -7.72 -9.47
N TYR A 23 -1.02 -6.81 -9.01
CA TYR A 23 0.42 -6.87 -9.25
C TYR A 23 1.21 -7.47 -8.07
N ASN A 24 0.53 -7.88 -7.00
CA ASN A 24 1.16 -8.34 -5.76
C ASN A 24 2.19 -7.34 -5.24
N GLU A 25 1.80 -6.06 -5.22
CA GLU A 25 2.70 -4.97 -4.88
C GLU A 25 2.48 -4.43 -3.48
N LEU A 26 3.49 -3.71 -2.96
CA LEU A 26 3.42 -2.93 -1.74
C LEU A 26 3.32 -1.45 -2.09
N LEU A 27 2.32 -0.77 -1.54
CA LEU A 27 2.16 0.68 -1.66
C LEU A 27 2.36 1.33 -0.29
N ARG A 28 3.34 2.23 -0.18
CA ARG A 28 3.50 3.08 1.00
C ARG A 28 2.72 4.37 0.82
N ILE A 29 1.81 4.65 1.74
CA ILE A 29 1.00 5.86 1.78
C ILE A 29 1.47 6.70 2.96
N GLU A 30 1.97 7.89 2.68
CA GLU A 30 2.53 8.79 3.70
C GLU A 30 1.65 10.02 3.91
N ASN A 31 1.40 10.35 5.18
CA ASN A 31 0.81 11.61 5.59
C ASN A 31 1.90 12.67 5.66
N GLN A 32 1.94 13.57 4.68
CA GLN A 32 2.97 14.61 4.64
C GLN A 32 2.92 15.61 5.81
N ARG A 33 1.82 15.66 6.57
CA ARG A 33 1.68 16.56 7.73
C ARG A 33 2.19 15.94 9.02
N THR A 34 1.92 14.65 9.25
CA THR A 34 2.32 13.95 10.49
C THR A 34 3.56 13.09 10.30
N HIS A 35 4.00 12.89 9.06
CA HIS A 35 5.04 11.94 8.65
C HIS A 35 4.73 10.47 8.98
N GLU A 36 3.52 10.17 9.42
CA GLU A 36 3.05 8.80 9.60
C GLU A 36 2.84 8.15 8.24
N ALA A 37 3.14 6.86 8.15
CA ALA A 37 2.95 6.09 6.94
C ALA A 37 2.21 4.78 7.24
N VAL A 38 1.36 4.40 6.30
CA VAL A 38 0.72 3.09 6.27
C VAL A 38 1.17 2.35 5.02
N ILE A 39 1.25 1.02 5.10
CA ILE A 39 1.55 0.17 3.95
C ILE A 39 0.25 -0.55 3.57
N LEU A 40 -0.18 -0.34 2.33
CA LEU A 40 -1.18 -1.18 1.70
C LEU A 40 -0.46 -2.37 1.05
N VAL A 41 -0.91 -3.57 1.38
CA VAL A 41 -0.29 -4.84 1.01
C VAL A 41 -1.37 -5.82 0.60
N SER A 42 -1.12 -6.60 -0.46
CA SER A 42 -2.05 -7.68 -0.82
C SER A 42 -1.97 -8.81 0.20
N GLU A 43 -3.08 -9.49 0.43
CA GLU A 43 -3.15 -10.62 1.37
C GLU A 43 -2.10 -11.69 1.06
N ARG A 44 -1.92 -12.02 -0.22
CA ARG A 44 -0.92 -13.01 -0.64
C ARG A 44 0.49 -12.61 -0.21
N VAL A 45 0.92 -11.38 -0.50
CA VAL A 45 2.25 -10.89 -0.12
C VAL A 45 2.40 -10.86 1.40
N TRP A 46 1.34 -10.46 2.11
CA TRP A 46 1.34 -10.52 3.58
C TRP A 46 1.59 -11.93 4.11
N LEU A 47 0.91 -12.94 3.55
CA LEU A 47 1.09 -14.34 3.92
C LEU A 47 2.50 -14.86 3.58
N GLU A 48 3.05 -14.49 2.42
CA GLU A 48 4.42 -14.85 2.03
C GLU A 48 5.46 -14.26 2.99
N LEU A 49 5.30 -13.00 3.40
CA LEU A 49 6.17 -12.34 4.38
C LEU A 49 6.04 -12.98 5.77
N ALA A 50 4.81 -13.29 6.20
CA ALA A 50 4.56 -13.93 7.49
C ALA A 50 5.13 -15.35 7.57
N ALA A 51 5.17 -16.08 6.45
CA ALA A 51 5.76 -17.42 6.38
C ALA A 51 7.30 -17.39 6.36
N ALA A 52 7.91 -16.26 6.01
CA ALA A 52 9.37 -16.08 5.93
C ALA A 52 9.99 -15.51 7.23
N ALA A 53 9.18 -15.18 8.23
CA ALA A 53 9.58 -14.61 9.52
C ALA A 53 9.64 -15.68 10.62
#